data_AF-D0NAZ7-F1
#
_entry.id   AF-D0NAZ7-F1
#
_cell.length_a   1.000
_cell.length_b   1.000
_cell.length_c   1.000
_cell.angle_alpha   90.00
_cell.angle_beta   90.00
_cell.angle_gamma   90.00
#
_symmetry.space_group_name_H-M   'P 1'
#
loop_
_entity.id
_entity.type
_entity.pdbx_description
1 polymer ?
#
loop_
_entity_poly.entity_id
_entity_poly.type
_entity_poly.pdbx_seq_one_letter_code
_entity_poly.pdbx_strand_id
1 'polypeptide(L)'
;MELTLEAVAKDAFRRDFFLRCFTEREAQALELRFAFLLRVRQYKRLVGRRDLLPRAAKDIVTAYLQQVQSTDQLLLPPSAEPLRTRVLNAAAAGHCPLDLFNGLETLVRDHMTRTAFPQFLSSPDYTALCGALRSRRELPLAEVLVDSRRTQFLMKYITDKFPGDEGNLHFWVHVQTRFLPLIQTTLFSVALFEEVQRHVRHVFNRFLVGETETGEGAGHAATRVPETVRRATLQQIMKLQSEPFSPPRYANLFRTAQDCVWEWLQTEVHPKFRASSLYVMLVVETEDLETDQQLRRLSEHVQATAKRSATMRQSETVLRVSSRKSETQAKANAVLS
;
A
#
# COMPACT_ATOMS: atom_id res chain seq x y z
N MET A 1 -1.81 0.53 3.19
CA MET A 1 -1.98 0.43 4.66
C MET A 1 -3.36 -0.14 5.02
N GLU A 2 -3.50 -1.46 5.19
CA GLU A 2 -4.78 -2.02 5.64
C GLU A 2 -5.03 -1.60 7.11
N LEU A 3 -6.18 -0.96 7.38
CA LEU A 3 -6.61 -0.70 8.75
C LEU A 3 -6.89 -2.08 9.38
N THR A 4 -6.10 -2.47 10.37
CA THR A 4 -6.28 -3.73 11.11
C THR A 4 -6.46 -3.42 12.58
N LEU A 5 -7.12 -4.32 13.32
CA LEU A 5 -7.22 -4.17 14.78
C LEU A 5 -5.85 -4.07 15.46
N GLU A 6 -4.82 -4.67 14.87
CA GLU A 6 -3.45 -4.53 15.38
C GLU A 6 -2.90 -3.12 15.20
N ALA A 7 -3.20 -2.50 14.06
CA ALA A 7 -2.82 -1.12 13.79
C ALA A 7 -3.58 -0.14 14.69
N VAL A 8 -4.86 -0.42 14.98
CA VAL A 8 -5.66 0.34 15.96
C VAL A 8 -5.08 0.19 17.37
N ALA A 9 -4.73 -1.04 17.78
CA ALA A 9 -4.21 -1.30 19.13
C ALA A 9 -2.84 -0.66 19.42
N LYS A 10 -2.01 -0.44 18.40
CA LYS A 10 -0.65 0.09 18.54
C LYS A 10 -0.57 1.61 18.58
N ASP A 11 -1.58 2.30 18.05
CA ASP A 11 -1.54 3.74 17.84
C ASP A 11 -2.66 4.42 18.64
N ALA A 12 -2.28 5.29 19.58
CA ALA A 12 -3.22 5.91 20.50
C ALA A 12 -4.26 6.78 19.77
N PHE A 13 -3.85 7.46 18.69
CA PHE A 13 -4.76 8.28 17.89
C PHE A 13 -5.78 7.41 17.14
N ARG A 14 -5.32 6.34 16.47
CA ARG A 14 -6.22 5.39 15.78
C ARG A 14 -7.17 4.70 16.74
N ARG A 15 -6.69 4.37 17.94
CA ARG A 15 -7.50 3.78 19.00
C ARG A 15 -8.59 4.74 19.48
N ASP A 16 -8.24 5.98 19.80
CA ASP A 16 -9.18 7.02 20.20
C ASP A 16 -10.23 7.28 19.10
N PHE A 17 -9.79 7.46 17.85
CA PHE A 17 -10.69 7.62 16.71
C PHE A 17 -11.63 6.43 16.51
N PHE A 18 -11.11 5.20 16.63
CA PHE A 18 -11.92 3.99 16.54
C PHE A 18 -13.01 3.96 17.62
N LEU A 19 -12.67 4.30 18.87
CA LEU A 19 -13.59 4.19 20.01
C LEU A 19 -14.68 5.25 20.03
N ARG A 20 -14.43 6.44 19.47
CA ARG A 20 -15.44 7.51 19.35
C ARG A 20 -16.66 7.10 18.53
N CYS A 21 -16.52 6.08 17.67
CA CYS A 21 -17.63 5.57 16.86
C CYS A 21 -18.60 4.66 17.65
N PHE A 22 -18.34 4.39 18.93
CA PHE A 22 -19.13 3.50 19.77
C PHE A 22 -19.74 4.23 20.95
N THR A 23 -20.80 3.67 21.53
CA THR A 23 -21.36 4.19 22.79
C THR A 23 -20.33 4.07 23.92
N GLU A 24 -20.45 4.89 24.97
CA GLU A 24 -19.49 4.89 26.09
C GLU A 24 -19.28 3.47 26.67
N ARG A 25 -20.35 2.70 26.81
CA ARG A 25 -20.32 1.33 27.32
C ARG A 25 -19.58 0.37 26.38
N GLU A 26 -19.79 0.49 25.07
CA GLU A 26 -19.10 -0.32 24.06
C GLU A 26 -17.63 0.08 23.93
N ALA A 27 -17.33 1.38 24.02
CA ALA A 27 -15.96 1.88 24.01
C ALA A 27 -15.16 1.34 25.22
N GLN A 28 -15.75 1.37 26.42
CA GLN A 28 -15.15 0.76 27.62
C GLN A 28 -14.91 -0.75 27.44
N ALA A 29 -15.84 -1.46 26.81
CA ALA A 29 -15.67 -2.89 26.49
C ALA A 29 -14.49 -3.15 25.54
N LEU A 30 -14.42 -2.37 24.46
CA LEU A 30 -13.36 -2.47 23.46
C LEU A 30 -11.99 -2.09 24.06
N GLU A 31 -11.96 -1.09 24.93
CA GLU A 31 -10.78 -0.73 25.72
C GLU A 31 -10.27 -1.90 26.55
N LEU A 32 -11.16 -2.57 27.29
CA LEU A 32 -10.81 -3.75 28.08
C LEU A 32 -10.32 -4.90 27.19
N ARG A 33 -10.92 -5.11 26.00
CA ARG A 33 -10.45 -6.11 25.03
C ARG A 33 -9.05 -5.80 24.53
N PHE A 34 -8.78 -4.55 24.12
CA PHE A 34 -7.44 -4.14 23.70
C PHE A 34 -6.41 -4.30 24.83
N ALA A 35 -6.77 -3.95 26.07
CA ALA A 35 -5.92 -4.15 27.23
C ALA A 35 -5.64 -5.64 27.48
N PHE A 36 -6.65 -6.51 27.40
CA PHE A 36 -6.49 -7.96 27.50
C PHE A 36 -5.54 -8.51 26.42
N LEU A 37 -5.76 -8.14 25.15
CA LEU A 37 -4.89 -8.56 24.03
C LEU A 37 -3.43 -8.11 24.25
N LEU A 38 -3.22 -6.89 24.74
CA LEU A 38 -1.89 -6.38 25.09
C LEU A 38 -1.23 -7.22 26.19
N ARG A 39 -1.97 -7.57 27.24
CA ARG A 39 -1.47 -8.38 28.36
C ARG A 39 -1.15 -9.81 27.94
N VAL A 40 -1.98 -10.43 27.10
CA VAL A 40 -1.68 -11.75 26.52
C VAL A 40 -0.41 -11.68 25.66
N ARG A 41 -0.22 -10.64 24.85
CA ARG A 41 1.04 -10.46 24.09
C ARG A 41 2.27 -10.30 25.00
N GLN A 42 2.15 -9.57 26.10
CA GLN A 42 3.22 -9.47 27.12
C GLN A 42 3.50 -10.83 27.75
N TYR A 43 2.46 -11.60 28.07
CA TYR A 43 2.58 -12.95 28.62
C TYR A 43 3.35 -13.89 27.68
N LYS A 44 3.07 -13.85 26.37
CA LYS A 44 3.81 -14.64 25.37
C LYS A 44 5.30 -14.31 25.31
N ARG A 45 5.71 -13.09 25.66
CA ARG A 45 7.13 -12.71 25.71
C ARG A 45 7.85 -13.26 26.94
N LEU A 46 7.12 -13.79 27.93
CA LEU A 46 7.67 -14.43 29.12
C LEU A 46 7.97 -15.91 28.92
N VAL A 47 7.76 -16.46 27.72
CA VAL A 47 8.12 -17.85 27.39
C VAL A 47 9.60 -18.08 27.68
N GLY A 48 9.90 -19.14 28.43
CA GLY A 48 11.24 -19.45 28.93
C GLY A 48 11.53 -18.94 30.35
N ARG A 49 10.72 -18.04 30.91
CA ARG A 49 10.85 -17.56 32.30
C ARG A 49 9.85 -18.25 33.24
N ARG A 50 10.20 -19.46 33.68
CA ARG A 50 9.33 -20.36 34.45
C ARG A 50 8.75 -19.74 35.73
N ASP A 51 9.49 -18.84 36.39
CA ASP A 51 9.06 -18.25 37.66
C ASP A 51 8.02 -17.13 37.50
N LEU A 52 8.03 -16.45 36.33
CA LEU A 52 7.18 -15.30 36.06
C LEU A 52 5.85 -15.69 35.40
N LEU A 53 5.81 -16.82 34.69
CA LEU A 53 4.63 -17.26 33.95
C LEU A 53 3.43 -17.58 34.86
N PRO A 54 3.54 -18.36 35.94
CA PRO A 54 2.38 -18.63 36.80
C PRO A 54 1.82 -17.34 37.44
N ARG A 55 2.71 -16.42 37.85
CA ARG A 55 2.32 -15.14 38.43
C ARG A 55 1.60 -14.26 37.41
N ALA A 56 2.19 -14.07 36.24
CA ALA A 56 1.58 -13.28 35.17
C ALA A 56 0.24 -13.88 34.69
N ALA A 57 0.12 -15.22 34.67
CA ALA A 57 -1.14 -15.88 34.35
C ALA A 57 -2.23 -15.58 35.38
N LYS A 58 -1.90 -15.64 36.69
CA LYS A 58 -2.82 -15.26 37.77
C LYS A 58 -3.23 -13.79 37.67
N ASP A 59 -2.28 -12.89 37.42
CA ASP A 59 -2.56 -11.45 37.29
C ASP A 59 -3.56 -11.16 36.16
N ILE A 60 -3.39 -11.80 34.99
CA ILE A 60 -4.31 -11.67 33.85
C ILE A 60 -5.69 -12.24 34.19
N VAL A 61 -5.73 -13.40 34.83
CA VAL A 61 -6.97 -14.06 35.24
C VAL A 61 -7.76 -13.18 36.22
N THR A 62 -7.10 -12.65 37.25
CA THR A 62 -7.74 -11.81 38.26
C THR A 62 -8.27 -10.51 37.66
N ALA A 63 -7.47 -9.85 36.81
CA ALA A 63 -7.81 -8.54 36.24
C ALA A 63 -8.87 -8.60 35.12
N TYR A 64 -8.94 -9.70 34.35
CA TYR A 64 -9.77 -9.75 33.14
C TYR A 64 -10.79 -10.89 33.12
N LEU A 65 -10.57 -12.00 33.83
CA LEU A 65 -11.39 -13.22 33.69
C LEU A 65 -12.23 -13.58 34.92
N GLN A 66 -11.87 -13.08 36.12
CA GLN A 66 -12.60 -13.34 37.37
C GLN A 66 -13.70 -12.31 37.67
N GLN A 67 -13.48 -11.02 37.41
CA GLN A 67 -14.41 -9.93 37.78
C GLN A 67 -15.54 -9.68 36.75
N VAL A 68 -15.77 -10.61 35.83
CA VAL A 68 -16.69 -10.38 34.70
C VAL A 68 -18.15 -10.24 35.17
N GLN A 69 -18.53 -10.75 36.34
CA GLN A 69 -19.92 -10.71 36.86
C GLN A 69 -20.56 -9.30 36.95
N SER A 70 -19.76 -8.24 37.06
CA SER A 70 -20.27 -6.84 37.06
C SER A 70 -20.24 -6.19 35.67
N THR A 71 -19.57 -6.79 34.69
CA THR A 71 -19.29 -6.27 33.34
C THR A 71 -19.78 -7.23 32.23
N ASP A 72 -20.74 -8.09 32.59
CA ASP A 72 -20.85 -9.53 32.29
C ASP A 72 -21.07 -9.99 30.83
N GLN A 73 -20.87 -9.15 29.82
CA GLN A 73 -21.01 -9.57 28.42
C GLN A 73 -20.01 -8.91 27.47
N LEU A 74 -19.14 -8.05 27.99
CA LEU A 74 -18.46 -7.07 27.15
C LEU A 74 -17.02 -7.47 26.81
N LEU A 75 -16.31 -8.21 27.65
CA LEU A 75 -14.92 -8.56 27.36
C LEU A 75 -14.79 -9.73 26.39
N LEU A 76 -15.39 -10.88 26.72
CA LEU A 76 -15.26 -12.12 25.96
C LEU A 76 -16.54 -12.43 25.19
N PRO A 77 -16.45 -12.95 23.95
CA PRO A 77 -17.63 -13.48 23.28
C PRO A 77 -18.16 -14.72 24.02
N PRO A 78 -19.47 -15.03 23.96
CA PRO A 78 -20.05 -16.20 24.64
C PRO A 78 -19.36 -17.52 24.26
N SER A 79 -18.85 -17.62 23.04
CA SER A 79 -18.09 -18.79 22.56
C SER A 79 -16.77 -19.03 23.29
N ALA A 80 -16.25 -18.04 24.03
CA ALA A 80 -15.02 -18.16 24.79
C ALA A 80 -15.20 -18.72 26.21
N GLU A 81 -16.44 -18.87 26.71
CA GLU A 81 -16.72 -19.35 28.06
C GLU A 81 -16.10 -20.73 28.40
N PRO A 82 -16.17 -21.75 27.52
CA PRO A 82 -15.51 -23.03 27.79
C PRO A 82 -13.99 -22.90 27.94
N LEU A 83 -13.38 -22.00 27.16
CA LEU A 83 -11.94 -21.77 27.19
C LEU A 83 -11.53 -20.94 28.41
N ARG A 84 -12.35 -19.95 28.79
CA ARG A 84 -12.20 -19.15 30.01
C ARG A 84 -12.16 -20.05 31.25
N THR A 85 -13.11 -20.97 31.39
CA THR A 85 -13.15 -21.92 32.53
C THR A 85 -11.87 -22.76 32.60
N ARG A 86 -11.36 -23.22 31.46
CA ARG A 86 -10.09 -23.97 31.41
C ARG A 86 -8.88 -23.12 31.83
N VAL A 87 -8.83 -21.85 31.43
CA VAL A 87 -7.77 -20.91 31.84
C VAL A 87 -7.85 -20.64 33.35
N LEU A 88 -9.05 -20.41 33.89
CA LEU A 88 -9.27 -20.21 35.32
C LEU A 88 -8.75 -21.40 36.15
N ASN A 89 -9.12 -22.62 35.75
CA ASN A 89 -8.69 -23.84 36.43
C ASN A 89 -7.17 -24.06 36.34
N ALA A 90 -6.58 -23.84 35.16
CA ALA A 90 -5.14 -23.98 34.97
C ALA A 90 -4.33 -22.97 35.80
N ALA A 91 -4.78 -21.71 35.86
CA ALA A 91 -4.12 -20.68 36.66
C ALA A 91 -4.27 -20.93 38.17
N ALA A 92 -5.43 -21.44 38.61
CA ALA A 92 -5.66 -21.85 40.00
C ALA A 92 -4.71 -22.99 40.41
N ALA A 93 -4.50 -23.96 39.51
CA ALA A 93 -3.55 -25.07 39.69
C ALA A 93 -2.07 -24.67 39.54
N GLY A 94 -1.76 -23.39 39.25
CA GLY A 94 -0.39 -22.90 39.08
C GLY A 94 0.27 -23.31 37.77
N HIS A 95 -0.49 -23.80 36.79
CA HIS A 95 0.00 -24.12 35.46
C HIS A 95 0.19 -22.86 34.60
N CYS A 96 0.88 -23.01 33.47
CA CYS A 96 1.12 -21.95 32.49
C CYS A 96 0.20 -22.16 31.26
N PRO A 97 -1.01 -21.57 31.20
CA PRO A 97 -2.00 -21.84 30.16
C PRO A 97 -1.74 -21.04 28.87
N LEU A 98 -0.52 -21.09 28.33
CA LEU A 98 -0.14 -20.29 27.15
C LEU A 98 -1.00 -20.58 25.93
N ASP A 99 -1.22 -21.85 25.61
CA ASP A 99 -2.03 -22.24 24.45
C ASP A 99 -3.51 -21.87 24.62
N LEU A 100 -3.99 -21.90 25.86
CA LEU A 100 -5.36 -21.47 26.17
C LEU A 100 -5.50 -19.95 26.04
N PHE A 101 -4.50 -19.17 26.45
CA PHE A 101 -4.47 -17.73 26.21
C PHE A 101 -4.38 -17.40 24.71
N ASN A 102 -3.63 -18.17 23.93
CA ASN A 102 -3.60 -18.02 22.46
C ASN A 102 -4.99 -18.21 21.84
N GLY A 103 -5.74 -19.21 22.33
CA GLY A 103 -7.12 -19.44 21.92
C GLY A 103 -8.04 -18.28 22.29
N LEU A 104 -7.93 -17.75 23.51
CA LEU A 104 -8.75 -16.60 23.96
C LEU A 104 -8.42 -15.34 23.15
N GLU A 105 -7.14 -15.06 22.88
CA GLU A 105 -6.73 -13.93 22.04
C GLU A 105 -7.35 -14.02 20.65
N THR A 106 -7.33 -15.23 20.06
CA THR A 106 -7.91 -15.46 18.73
C THR A 106 -9.41 -15.21 18.74
N LEU A 107 -10.14 -15.75 19.73
CA LEU A 107 -11.59 -15.55 19.83
C LEU A 107 -11.97 -14.07 20.04
N VAL A 108 -11.25 -13.34 20.89
CA VAL A 108 -11.50 -11.91 21.13
C VAL A 108 -11.21 -11.10 19.86
N ARG A 109 -10.08 -11.35 19.20
CA ARG A 109 -9.71 -10.66 17.96
C ARG A 109 -10.70 -10.94 16.84
N ASP A 110 -11.12 -12.19 16.67
CA ASP A 110 -12.08 -12.58 15.65
C ASP A 110 -13.45 -11.98 15.92
N HIS A 111 -13.88 -11.95 17.19
CA HIS A 111 -15.11 -11.29 17.57
C HIS A 111 -15.06 -9.80 17.24
N MET A 112 -14.00 -9.08 17.64
CA MET A 112 -13.85 -7.66 17.31
C MET A 112 -13.79 -7.39 15.80
N THR A 113 -13.15 -8.29 15.03
CA THR A 113 -13.07 -8.19 13.57
C THR A 113 -14.44 -8.35 12.92
N ARG A 114 -15.31 -9.19 13.49
CA ARG A 114 -16.65 -9.46 12.96
C ARG A 114 -17.71 -8.46 13.42
N THR A 115 -17.58 -7.88 14.61
CA THR A 115 -18.62 -7.02 15.21
C THR A 115 -18.23 -5.55 15.18
N ALA A 116 -17.16 -5.19 15.87
CA ALA A 116 -16.77 -3.79 16.04
C ALA A 116 -16.22 -3.19 14.74
N PHE A 117 -15.41 -3.95 13.99
CA PHE A 117 -14.77 -3.41 12.79
C PHE A 117 -15.76 -3.01 11.68
N PRO A 118 -16.76 -3.82 11.31
CA PRO A 118 -17.77 -3.43 10.32
C PRO A 118 -18.63 -2.24 10.79
N GLN A 119 -18.93 -2.15 12.09
CA GLN A 119 -19.65 -1.02 12.66
C GLN A 119 -18.83 0.28 12.54
N PHE A 120 -17.53 0.23 12.86
CA PHE A 120 -16.62 1.35 12.66
C PHE A 120 -16.52 1.75 11.19
N LEU A 121 -16.38 0.81 10.27
CA LEU A 121 -16.30 1.10 8.83
C LEU A 121 -17.61 1.70 8.27
N SER A 122 -18.72 1.47 8.95
CA SER A 122 -20.04 2.03 8.59
C SER A 122 -20.37 3.30 9.37
N SER A 123 -19.46 3.79 10.23
CA SER A 123 -19.73 4.95 11.08
C SER A 123 -19.72 6.25 10.26
N PRO A 124 -20.49 7.27 10.69
CA PRO A 124 -20.49 8.57 10.02
C PRO A 124 -19.12 9.24 10.07
N ASP A 125 -18.38 9.11 11.18
CA ASP A 125 -17.06 9.70 11.35
C ASP A 125 -16.03 9.09 10.39
N TYR A 126 -16.02 7.76 10.24
CA TYR A 126 -15.14 7.09 9.29
C TYR A 126 -15.51 7.44 7.85
N THR A 127 -16.81 7.51 7.56
CA THR A 127 -17.30 7.91 6.24
C THR A 127 -16.92 9.36 5.91
N ALA A 128 -17.02 10.27 6.89
CA ALA A 128 -16.62 11.66 6.76
C ALA A 128 -15.10 11.79 6.57
N LEU A 129 -14.29 11.03 7.31
CA LEU A 129 -12.84 10.97 7.10
C LEU A 129 -12.51 10.50 5.67
N CYS A 130 -13.15 9.42 5.20
CA CYS A 130 -12.96 8.95 3.83
C CYS A 130 -13.39 10.02 2.81
N GLY A 131 -14.49 10.75 3.06
CA GLY A 131 -14.92 11.88 2.25
C GLY A 131 -13.87 12.99 2.19
N ALA A 132 -13.35 13.41 3.34
CA ALA A 132 -12.31 14.42 3.46
C ALA A 132 -11.00 14.01 2.76
N LEU A 133 -10.62 12.73 2.85
CA LEU A 133 -9.45 12.20 2.12
C LEU A 133 -9.68 12.22 0.61
N ARG A 134 -10.88 11.86 0.14
CA ARG A 134 -11.22 11.95 -1.30
C ARG A 134 -11.22 13.38 -1.82
N SER A 135 -11.65 14.35 -1.01
CA SER A 135 -11.66 15.77 -1.40
C SER A 135 -10.30 16.43 -1.29
N ARG A 136 -9.42 15.94 -0.41
CA ARG A 136 -8.07 16.47 -0.23
C ARG A 136 -7.25 16.36 -1.52
N ARG A 137 -7.38 15.25 -2.24
CA ARG A 137 -6.72 15.06 -3.53
C ARG A 137 -7.58 14.25 -4.49
N GLU A 138 -7.94 14.89 -5.58
CA GLU A 138 -8.52 14.23 -6.73
C GLU A 138 -7.39 13.72 -7.64
N LEU A 139 -7.32 12.41 -7.83
CA LEU A 139 -6.37 11.75 -8.71
C LEU A 139 -7.07 11.42 -10.03
N PRO A 140 -6.75 12.12 -11.13
CA PRO A 140 -7.21 11.76 -12.46
C PRO A 140 -6.81 10.32 -12.79
N LEU A 141 -7.57 9.63 -13.64
CA LEU A 141 -7.26 8.26 -14.06
C LEU A 141 -5.82 8.14 -14.60
N ALA A 142 -5.34 9.14 -15.34
CA ALA A 142 -3.97 9.20 -15.82
C ALA A 142 -2.95 9.09 -14.68
N GLU A 143 -3.15 9.81 -13.56
CA GLU A 143 -2.27 9.76 -12.39
C GLU A 143 -2.32 8.42 -11.65
N VAL A 144 -3.47 7.74 -11.68
CA VAL A 144 -3.62 6.38 -11.13
C VAL A 144 -2.81 5.38 -11.94
N LEU A 145 -2.66 5.61 -13.25
CA LEU A 145 -2.01 4.70 -14.20
C LEU A 145 -0.54 5.03 -14.49
N VAL A 146 0.04 6.03 -13.80
CA VAL A 146 1.44 6.45 -13.98
C VAL A 146 2.43 5.32 -13.69
N ASP A 147 2.17 4.54 -12.64
CA ASP A 147 3.09 3.50 -12.18
C ASP A 147 2.34 2.25 -11.69
N SER A 148 3.08 1.14 -11.60
CA SER A 148 2.52 -0.16 -11.22
C SER A 148 1.96 -0.17 -9.78
N ARG A 149 2.56 0.61 -8.87
CA ARG A 149 2.16 0.66 -7.46
C ARG A 149 0.84 1.37 -7.27
N ARG A 150 0.54 2.40 -8.07
CA ARG A 150 -0.78 3.06 -8.09
C ARG A 150 -1.79 2.22 -8.86
N THR A 151 -1.38 1.70 -10.01
CA THR A 151 -2.23 0.88 -10.90
C THR A 151 -2.77 -0.36 -10.18
N GLN A 152 -2.01 -0.97 -9.26
CA GLN A 152 -2.45 -2.15 -8.53
C GLN A 152 -3.74 -1.94 -7.73
N PHE A 153 -4.02 -0.70 -7.27
CA PHE A 153 -5.26 -0.39 -6.54
C PHE A 153 -6.46 -0.46 -7.47
N LEU A 154 -6.33 0.10 -8.67
CA LEU A 154 -7.37 0.01 -9.70
C LEU A 154 -7.53 -1.43 -10.20
N MET A 155 -6.42 -2.17 -10.34
CA MET A 155 -6.48 -3.59 -10.72
C MET A 155 -7.24 -4.42 -9.67
N LYS A 156 -6.89 -4.27 -8.37
CA LYS A 156 -7.60 -4.95 -7.27
C LYS A 156 -9.09 -4.59 -7.26
N TYR A 157 -9.43 -3.35 -7.59
CA TYR A 157 -10.81 -2.91 -7.71
C TYR A 157 -11.55 -3.57 -8.89
N ILE A 158 -10.91 -3.64 -10.06
CA ILE A 158 -11.47 -4.30 -11.25
C ILE A 158 -11.68 -5.80 -10.98
N THR A 159 -10.70 -6.49 -10.40
CA THR A 159 -10.84 -7.93 -10.06
C THR A 159 -12.03 -8.20 -9.13
N ASP A 160 -12.32 -7.29 -8.20
CA ASP A 160 -13.43 -7.46 -7.25
C ASP A 160 -14.79 -7.05 -7.84
N LYS A 161 -14.85 -5.99 -8.66
CA LYS A 161 -16.11 -5.39 -9.13
C LYS A 161 -16.49 -5.69 -10.58
N PHE A 162 -15.52 -6.12 -11.38
CA PHE A 162 -15.65 -6.42 -12.81
C PHE A 162 -14.86 -7.71 -13.15
N PRO A 163 -15.24 -8.86 -12.54
CA PRO A 163 -14.51 -10.11 -12.77
C PRO A 163 -14.54 -10.51 -14.24
N GLY A 164 -13.38 -10.84 -14.81
CA GLY A 164 -13.21 -11.18 -16.23
C GLY A 164 -12.85 -9.99 -17.12
N ASP A 165 -12.94 -8.75 -16.63
CA ASP A 165 -12.57 -7.54 -17.38
C ASP A 165 -11.12 -7.08 -17.11
N GLU A 166 -10.31 -7.85 -16.35
CA GLU A 166 -8.93 -7.49 -16.01
C GLU A 166 -8.04 -7.32 -17.25
N GLY A 167 -8.32 -8.13 -18.29
CA GLY A 167 -7.62 -8.10 -19.57
C GLY A 167 -7.63 -6.72 -20.24
N ASN A 168 -8.67 -5.90 -20.00
CA ASN A 168 -8.75 -4.55 -20.52
C ASN A 168 -7.67 -3.64 -19.92
N LEU A 169 -7.54 -3.61 -18.59
CA LEU A 169 -6.53 -2.79 -17.94
C LEU A 169 -5.11 -3.32 -18.25
N HIS A 170 -4.94 -4.64 -18.29
CA HIS A 170 -3.67 -5.24 -18.69
C HIS A 170 -3.27 -4.86 -20.12
N PHE A 171 -4.21 -4.90 -21.07
CA PHE A 171 -3.98 -4.46 -22.44
C PHE A 171 -3.51 -2.99 -22.49
N TRP A 172 -4.26 -2.09 -21.84
CA TRP A 172 -3.93 -0.67 -21.85
C TRP A 172 -2.53 -0.40 -21.28
N VAL A 173 -2.23 -0.98 -20.11
CA VAL A 173 -0.93 -0.83 -19.43
C VAL A 173 0.20 -1.45 -20.25
N HIS A 174 -0.02 -2.62 -20.85
CA HIS A 174 1.00 -3.30 -21.66
C HIS A 174 1.40 -2.46 -22.87
N VAL A 175 0.42 -1.87 -23.57
CA VAL A 175 0.71 -1.00 -24.71
C VAL A 175 1.51 0.23 -24.27
N GLN A 176 1.14 0.88 -23.16
CA GLN A 176 1.85 2.07 -22.64
C GLN A 176 3.27 1.78 -22.15
N THR A 177 3.48 0.65 -21.47
CA THR A 177 4.74 0.37 -20.76
C THR A 177 5.71 -0.53 -21.52
N ARG A 178 5.24 -1.26 -22.54
CA ARG A 178 6.06 -2.21 -23.31
C ARG A 178 6.10 -1.84 -24.80
N PHE A 179 4.95 -1.62 -25.43
CA PHE A 179 4.90 -1.39 -26.86
C PHE A 179 5.33 0.03 -27.26
N LEU A 180 4.76 1.08 -26.67
CA LEU A 180 5.10 2.46 -27.04
C LEU A 180 6.59 2.78 -26.82
N PRO A 181 7.23 2.39 -25.70
CA PRO A 181 8.67 2.60 -25.53
C PRO A 181 9.53 1.89 -26.58
N LEU A 182 9.11 0.70 -27.05
CA LEU A 182 9.82 -0.06 -28.08
C LEU A 182 9.88 0.69 -29.42
N ILE A 183 8.85 1.47 -29.74
CA ILE A 183 8.75 2.22 -31.01
C ILE A 183 9.13 3.70 -30.89
N GLN A 184 9.41 4.19 -29.68
CA GLN A 184 9.93 5.54 -29.39
C GLN A 184 11.44 5.65 -29.69
N THR A 185 11.87 5.12 -30.84
CA THR A 185 13.24 5.21 -31.33
C THR A 185 13.22 5.69 -32.77
N THR A 186 14.22 6.49 -33.15
CA THR A 186 14.40 7.00 -34.51
C THR A 186 15.35 6.13 -35.34
N LEU A 187 16.00 5.14 -34.71
CA LEU A 187 17.00 4.29 -35.36
C LEU A 187 16.34 3.03 -35.93
N PHE A 188 16.64 2.74 -37.19
CA PHE A 188 16.23 1.50 -37.85
C PHE A 188 17.26 0.39 -37.63
N SER A 189 16.79 -0.80 -37.28
CA SER A 189 17.55 -2.05 -37.42
C SER A 189 16.60 -3.21 -37.76
N VAL A 190 17.13 -4.24 -38.43
CA VAL A 190 16.36 -5.47 -38.74
C VAL A 190 15.90 -6.17 -37.46
N ALA A 191 16.76 -6.20 -36.44
CA ALA A 191 16.41 -6.77 -35.13
C ALA A 191 15.24 -6.04 -34.46
N LEU A 192 15.24 -4.70 -34.50
CA LEU A 192 14.14 -3.88 -33.98
C LEU A 192 12.84 -4.14 -34.75
N PHE A 193 12.91 -4.27 -36.08
CA PHE A 193 11.74 -4.60 -36.88
C PHE A 193 11.12 -5.95 -36.48
N GLU A 194 11.94 -7.00 -36.36
CA GLU A 194 11.47 -8.31 -35.93
C GLU A 194 10.89 -8.29 -34.52
N GLU A 195 11.51 -7.53 -33.62
CA GLU A 195 11.02 -7.35 -32.25
C GLU A 195 9.67 -6.64 -32.22
N VAL A 196 9.51 -5.53 -32.96
CA VAL A 196 8.23 -4.83 -33.09
C VAL A 196 7.17 -5.76 -33.67
N GLN A 197 7.46 -6.50 -34.74
CA GLN A 197 6.51 -7.45 -35.33
C GLN A 197 6.11 -8.58 -34.37
N ARG A 198 7.08 -9.14 -33.63
CA ARG A 198 6.82 -10.13 -32.58
C ARG A 198 5.92 -9.55 -31.50
N HIS A 199 6.18 -8.31 -31.08
CA HIS A 199 5.41 -7.65 -30.03
C HIS A 199 3.99 -7.29 -30.49
N VAL A 200 3.83 -6.80 -31.73
CA VAL A 200 2.52 -6.55 -32.34
C VAL A 200 1.67 -7.81 -32.36
N ARG A 201 2.24 -8.94 -32.85
CA ARG A 201 1.53 -10.22 -32.83
C ARG A 201 1.20 -10.68 -31.41
N HIS A 202 2.11 -10.49 -30.46
CA HIS A 202 1.86 -10.84 -29.05
C HIS A 202 0.69 -10.03 -28.48
N VAL A 203 0.71 -8.70 -28.63
CA VAL A 203 -0.35 -7.82 -28.13
C VAL A 203 -1.69 -8.18 -28.77
N PHE A 204 -1.72 -8.34 -30.09
CA PHE A 204 -2.94 -8.69 -30.80
C PHE A 204 -3.49 -10.05 -30.35
N ASN A 205 -2.66 -11.09 -30.35
CA ASN A 205 -3.09 -12.46 -30.01
C ASN A 205 -3.47 -12.61 -28.52
N ARG A 206 -2.79 -11.90 -27.62
CA ARG A 206 -3.06 -12.01 -26.19
C ARG A 206 -4.30 -11.24 -25.76
N PHE A 207 -4.51 -10.06 -26.31
CA PHE A 207 -5.53 -9.13 -25.80
C PHE A 207 -6.69 -8.90 -26.77
N LEU A 208 -6.47 -8.99 -28.08
CA LEU A 208 -7.47 -8.61 -29.09
C LEU A 208 -8.06 -9.79 -29.86
N VAL A 209 -7.46 -10.97 -29.81
CA VAL A 209 -8.09 -12.20 -30.27
C VAL A 209 -9.12 -12.61 -29.22
N GLY A 210 -10.39 -12.66 -29.62
CA GLY A 210 -11.49 -13.14 -28.77
C GLY A 210 -11.27 -14.58 -28.31
N GLU A 211 -12.05 -15.02 -27.31
CA GLU A 211 -11.96 -16.35 -26.71
C GLU A 211 -11.69 -17.43 -27.77
N THR A 212 -10.48 -17.98 -27.73
CA THR A 212 -10.20 -19.23 -28.41
C THR A 212 -10.98 -20.32 -27.68
N GLU A 213 -11.58 -21.25 -28.43
CA GLU A 213 -12.42 -22.36 -27.92
C GLU A 213 -11.70 -23.25 -26.88
N THR A 214 -10.43 -23.01 -26.60
CA THR A 214 -9.58 -23.75 -25.67
C THR A 214 -9.58 -23.23 -24.22
N GLY A 215 -10.31 -22.17 -23.87
CA GLY A 215 -10.54 -21.77 -22.46
C GLY A 215 -9.32 -21.28 -21.67
N GLU A 216 -8.10 -21.43 -22.19
CA GLU A 216 -6.84 -21.05 -21.53
C GLU A 216 -6.55 -19.54 -21.57
N GLY A 217 -7.30 -18.75 -22.33
CA GLY A 217 -7.11 -17.30 -22.51
C GLY A 217 -8.20 -16.39 -21.92
N ALA A 218 -9.25 -16.96 -21.34
CA ALA A 218 -10.49 -16.23 -21.00
C ALA A 218 -10.29 -15.05 -20.03
N GLY A 219 -9.28 -15.10 -19.16
CA GLY A 219 -9.01 -14.04 -18.18
C GLY A 219 -8.10 -12.89 -18.67
N HIS A 220 -7.67 -12.89 -19.95
CA HIS A 220 -6.65 -11.94 -20.43
C HIS A 220 -7.08 -11.09 -21.62
N ALA A 221 -8.22 -11.39 -22.25
CA ALA A 221 -8.71 -10.64 -23.39
C ALA A 221 -9.25 -9.25 -23.00
N ALA A 222 -9.05 -8.26 -23.87
CA ALA A 222 -9.67 -6.94 -23.76
C ALA A 222 -11.11 -7.00 -24.31
N THR A 223 -12.03 -7.42 -23.44
CA THR A 223 -13.46 -7.60 -23.72
C THR A 223 -14.16 -6.31 -24.16
N ARG A 224 -13.66 -5.14 -23.74
CA ARG A 224 -14.22 -3.82 -24.05
C ARG A 224 -13.81 -3.26 -25.40
N VAL A 225 -12.94 -3.96 -26.14
CA VAL A 225 -12.61 -3.58 -27.52
C VAL A 225 -13.59 -4.25 -28.47
N PRO A 226 -14.44 -3.50 -29.19
CA PRO A 226 -15.43 -4.08 -30.11
C PRO A 226 -14.77 -4.83 -31.27
N GLU A 227 -15.48 -5.83 -31.80
CA GLU A 227 -15.01 -6.65 -32.92
C GLU A 227 -14.69 -5.83 -34.17
N THR A 228 -15.43 -4.75 -34.43
CA THR A 228 -15.16 -3.81 -35.53
C THR A 228 -13.77 -3.17 -35.39
N VAL A 229 -13.38 -2.78 -34.18
CA VAL A 229 -12.08 -2.17 -33.87
C VAL A 229 -10.97 -3.23 -33.94
N ARG A 230 -11.23 -4.45 -33.49
CA ARG A 230 -10.28 -5.58 -33.61
C ARG A 230 -9.94 -5.87 -35.08
N ARG A 231 -10.96 -5.95 -35.94
CA ARG A 231 -10.78 -6.15 -37.38
C ARG A 231 -10.03 -5.00 -38.04
N ALA A 232 -10.37 -3.75 -37.71
CA ALA A 232 -9.67 -2.58 -38.22
C ALA A 232 -8.20 -2.57 -37.80
N THR A 233 -7.92 -2.94 -36.55
CA THR A 233 -6.54 -3.08 -36.04
C THR A 233 -5.77 -4.15 -36.81
N LEU A 234 -6.38 -5.31 -37.07
CA LEU A 234 -5.77 -6.38 -37.87
C LEU A 234 -5.47 -5.93 -39.31
N GLN A 235 -6.41 -5.24 -39.95
CA GLN A 235 -6.21 -4.68 -41.30
C GLN A 235 -5.04 -3.68 -41.32
N GLN A 236 -4.92 -2.84 -40.29
CA GLN A 236 -3.81 -1.91 -40.16
C GLN A 236 -2.47 -2.64 -39.93
N ILE A 237 -2.45 -3.73 -39.15
CA ILE A 237 -1.27 -4.59 -38.99
C ILE A 237 -0.83 -5.16 -40.34
N MET A 238 -1.78 -5.74 -41.11
CA MET A 238 -1.49 -6.31 -42.43
C MET A 238 -0.98 -5.26 -43.42
N LYS A 239 -1.54 -4.05 -43.40
CA LYS A 239 -1.07 -2.93 -44.22
C LYS A 239 0.35 -2.51 -43.86
N LEU A 240 0.68 -2.39 -42.57
CA LEU A 240 2.02 -2.01 -42.13
C LEU A 240 3.09 -3.08 -42.44
N GLN A 241 2.70 -4.32 -42.71
CA GLN A 241 3.61 -5.39 -43.15
C GLN A 241 4.02 -5.28 -44.61
N SER A 242 3.20 -4.66 -45.47
CA SER A 242 3.52 -4.47 -46.90
C SER A 242 4.24 -3.15 -47.20
N GLU A 243 4.37 -2.27 -46.21
CA GLU A 243 4.96 -0.95 -46.36
C GLU A 243 6.40 -0.89 -45.79
N PRO A 244 7.25 0.06 -46.24
CA PRO A 244 8.59 0.24 -45.68
C PRO A 244 8.53 0.48 -44.17
N PHE A 245 9.37 -0.25 -43.42
CA PHE A 245 9.37 -0.17 -41.98
C PHE A 245 9.79 1.20 -41.48
N SER A 246 9.02 1.74 -40.55
CA SER A 246 9.33 2.96 -39.81
C SER A 246 8.64 2.89 -38.45
N PRO A 247 9.38 2.87 -37.31
CA PRO A 247 8.80 2.72 -35.98
C PRO A 247 7.70 3.74 -35.65
N PRO A 248 7.82 5.04 -36.00
CA PRO A 248 6.77 6.03 -35.76
C PRO A 248 5.40 5.67 -36.37
N ARG A 249 5.35 4.89 -37.46
CA ARG A 249 4.08 4.49 -38.09
C ARG A 249 3.25 3.55 -37.21
N TYR A 250 3.89 2.86 -36.27
CA TYR A 250 3.25 1.94 -35.34
C TYR A 250 2.65 2.66 -34.12
N ALA A 251 2.92 3.96 -33.92
CA ALA A 251 2.50 4.72 -32.74
C ALA A 251 0.99 4.71 -32.51
N ASN A 252 0.21 4.73 -33.58
CA ASN A 252 -1.25 4.76 -33.52
C ASN A 252 -1.90 3.38 -33.74
N LEU A 253 -1.11 2.31 -33.87
CA LEU A 253 -1.61 0.98 -34.23
C LEU A 253 -2.73 0.48 -33.32
N PHE A 254 -2.54 0.63 -32.01
CA PHE A 254 -3.50 0.18 -31.00
C PHE A 254 -4.33 1.32 -30.42
N ARG A 255 -4.24 2.53 -30.97
CA ARG A 255 -4.79 3.73 -30.32
C ARG A 255 -6.31 3.68 -30.17
N THR A 256 -7.03 3.38 -31.25
CA THR A 256 -8.49 3.26 -31.20
C THR A 256 -8.96 2.17 -30.24
N ALA A 257 -8.21 1.06 -30.14
CA ALA A 257 -8.50 0.00 -29.16
C ALA A 257 -8.23 0.46 -27.72
N GLN A 258 -7.14 1.19 -27.48
CA GLN A 258 -6.85 1.81 -26.19
C GLN A 258 -7.90 2.85 -25.80
N ASP A 259 -8.42 3.61 -26.77
CA ASP A 259 -9.44 4.64 -26.53
C ASP A 259 -10.76 4.00 -26.04
N CYS A 260 -11.17 2.85 -26.59
CA CYS A 260 -12.34 2.11 -26.08
C CYS A 260 -12.16 1.68 -24.62
N VAL A 261 -10.99 1.14 -24.27
CA VAL A 261 -10.68 0.76 -22.88
C VAL A 261 -10.59 1.98 -21.98
N TRP A 262 -9.98 3.06 -22.46
CA TRP A 262 -9.85 4.31 -21.73
C TRP A 262 -11.22 4.93 -21.42
N GLU A 263 -12.12 4.97 -22.40
CA GLU A 263 -13.48 5.47 -22.23
C GLU A 263 -14.23 4.66 -21.16
N TRP A 264 -14.17 3.33 -21.22
CA TRP A 264 -14.74 2.46 -20.19
C TRP A 264 -14.13 2.73 -18.80
N LEU A 265 -12.80 2.80 -18.71
CA LEU A 265 -12.12 3.09 -17.45
C LEU A 265 -12.54 4.46 -16.91
N GLN A 266 -12.67 5.48 -17.76
CA GLN A 266 -12.98 6.85 -17.36
C GLN A 266 -14.45 7.04 -16.97
N THR A 267 -15.38 6.38 -17.65
CA THR A 267 -16.82 6.60 -17.48
C THR A 267 -17.48 5.63 -16.52
N GLU A 268 -17.05 4.36 -16.51
CA GLU A 268 -17.69 3.31 -15.70
C GLU A 268 -16.87 2.93 -14.46
N VAL A 269 -15.55 2.82 -14.60
CA VAL A 269 -14.69 2.27 -13.54
C VAL A 269 -14.21 3.36 -12.58
N HIS A 270 -13.57 4.41 -13.08
CA HIS A 270 -12.92 5.46 -12.28
C HIS A 270 -13.88 6.17 -11.31
N PRO A 271 -15.12 6.54 -11.69
CA PRO A 271 -16.05 7.17 -10.76
C PRO A 271 -16.42 6.24 -9.59
N LYS A 272 -16.63 4.95 -9.85
CA LYS A 272 -16.96 3.96 -8.81
C LYS A 272 -15.72 3.60 -7.98
N PHE A 273 -14.54 3.55 -8.61
CA PHE A 273 -13.27 3.38 -7.92
C PHE A 273 -13.02 4.53 -6.95
N ARG A 274 -13.29 5.79 -7.34
CA ARG A 274 -13.17 6.97 -6.48
C ARG A 274 -14.02 6.86 -5.21
N ALA A 275 -15.19 6.24 -5.30
CA ALA A 275 -16.05 5.98 -4.14
C ALA A 275 -15.55 4.83 -3.26
N SER A 276 -14.66 3.97 -3.74
CA SER A 276 -14.17 2.80 -3.00
C SER A 276 -13.16 3.14 -1.90
N SER A 277 -12.98 2.21 -0.96
CA SER A 277 -11.92 2.28 0.06
C SER A 277 -10.52 2.16 -0.56
N LEU A 278 -10.37 1.45 -1.68
CA LEU A 278 -9.09 1.30 -2.38
C LEU A 278 -8.57 2.63 -2.91
N TYR A 279 -9.44 3.53 -3.35
CA TYR A 279 -9.05 4.88 -3.75
C TYR A 279 -8.60 5.72 -2.55
N VAL A 280 -9.29 5.63 -1.41
CA VAL A 280 -8.85 6.31 -0.17
C VAL A 280 -7.45 5.83 0.21
N MET A 281 -7.20 4.53 0.11
CA MET A 281 -5.89 3.97 0.38
C MET A 281 -4.81 4.47 -0.58
N LEU A 282 -5.13 4.56 -1.87
CA LEU A 282 -4.26 5.13 -2.88
C LEU A 282 -3.90 6.59 -2.58
N VAL A 283 -4.88 7.42 -2.20
CA VAL A 283 -4.65 8.84 -1.85
C VAL A 283 -3.70 8.94 -0.65
N VAL A 284 -3.99 8.20 0.43
CA VAL A 284 -3.13 8.19 1.63
C VAL A 284 -1.70 7.78 1.28
N GLU A 285 -1.53 6.72 0.49
CA GLU A 285 -0.22 6.23 0.11
C GLU A 285 0.52 7.22 -0.81
N THR A 286 -0.20 7.92 -1.67
CA THR A 286 0.38 8.94 -2.55
C THR A 286 0.88 10.15 -1.75
N GLU A 287 0.07 10.62 -0.79
CA GLU A 287 0.44 11.73 0.10
C GLU A 287 1.63 11.37 0.98
N ASP A 288 1.66 10.14 1.50
CA ASP A 288 2.77 9.62 2.33
C ASP A 288 4.08 9.60 1.53
N LEU A 289 4.04 9.07 0.30
CA LEU A 289 5.21 9.02 -0.57
C LEU A 289 5.74 10.41 -0.95
N GLU A 290 4.85 11.36 -1.22
CA GLU A 290 5.25 12.72 -1.56
C GLU A 290 5.84 13.44 -0.35
N THR A 291 5.25 13.25 0.83
CA THR A 291 5.79 13.78 2.09
C THR A 291 7.19 13.22 2.36
N ASP A 292 7.37 11.91 2.22
CA ASP A 292 8.67 11.24 2.37
C ASP A 292 9.71 11.76 1.36
N GLN A 293 9.32 11.95 0.10
CA GLN A 293 10.22 12.51 -0.91
C GLN A 293 10.62 13.95 -0.59
N GLN A 294 9.69 14.77 -0.11
CA GLN A 294 9.98 16.14 0.32
C GLN A 294 10.96 16.14 1.50
N LEU A 295 10.75 15.28 2.49
CA LEU A 295 11.66 15.12 3.64
C LEU A 295 13.05 14.67 3.21
N ARG A 296 13.16 13.74 2.25
CA ARG A 296 14.46 13.31 1.69
C ARG A 296 15.19 14.45 0.99
N ARG A 297 14.50 15.20 0.11
CA ARG A 297 15.07 16.37 -0.58
C ARG A 297 15.54 17.44 0.41
N LEU A 298 14.76 17.69 1.46
CA LEU A 298 15.14 18.62 2.53
C LEU A 298 16.37 18.11 3.29
N SER A 299 16.42 16.83 3.63
CA SER A 299 17.58 16.21 4.29
C SER A 299 18.84 16.33 3.42
N GLU A 300 18.74 16.02 2.13
CA GLU A 300 19.83 16.17 1.16
C GLU A 300 20.29 17.63 1.05
N HIS A 301 19.36 18.58 1.04
CA HIS A 301 19.68 20.01 1.00
C HIS A 301 20.40 20.48 2.28
N VAL A 302 19.94 20.05 3.46
CA VAL A 302 20.59 20.34 4.75
C VAL A 302 21.99 19.74 4.79
N GLN A 303 22.15 18.48 4.36
CA GLN A 303 23.46 17.81 4.29
C GLN A 303 24.39 18.50 3.29
N ALA A 304 23.90 18.90 2.12
CA ALA A 304 24.67 19.64 1.13
C ALA A 304 25.12 21.01 1.64
N THR A 305 24.23 21.72 2.35
CA THR A 305 24.54 23.02 2.97
C THR A 305 25.55 22.86 4.10
N ALA A 306 25.39 21.86 4.97
CA ALA A 306 26.35 21.57 6.04
C ALA A 306 27.74 21.20 5.50
N LYS A 307 27.81 20.41 4.41
CA LYS A 307 29.06 20.11 3.72
C LYS A 307 29.72 21.36 3.13
N ARG A 308 28.95 22.23 2.47
CA ARG A 308 29.46 23.53 1.95
C ARG A 308 29.99 24.43 3.06
N SER A 309 29.29 24.53 4.18
CA SER A 309 29.75 25.31 5.34
C SER A 309 31.00 24.72 5.99
N ALA A 310 31.13 23.39 6.03
CA ALA A 310 32.34 22.72 6.51
C ALA A 310 33.54 22.96 5.57
N THR A 311 33.33 22.88 4.26
CA THR A 311 34.37 23.22 3.27
C THR A 311 34.78 24.68 3.36
N MET A 312 33.83 25.63 3.52
CA MET A 312 34.16 27.04 3.73
C MET A 312 34.96 27.29 5.01
N ARG A 313 34.58 26.65 6.13
CA ARG A 313 35.36 26.76 7.38
C ARG A 313 36.75 26.16 7.27
N GLN A 314 36.91 25.04 6.56
CA GLN A 314 38.24 24.48 6.27
C GLN A 314 39.09 25.44 5.43
N SER A 315 38.52 26.06 4.40
CA SER A 315 39.20 27.07 3.59
C SER A 315 39.60 28.32 4.40
N GLU A 316 38.73 28.81 5.30
CA GLU A 316 39.06 29.92 6.21
C GLU A 316 40.15 29.55 7.22
N THR A 317 40.15 28.31 7.70
CA THR A 317 41.17 27.82 8.64
C THR A 317 42.53 27.70 7.95
N VAL A 318 42.57 27.21 6.71
CA VAL A 318 43.79 27.15 5.89
C VAL A 318 44.33 28.54 5.58
N LEU A 319 43.46 29.50 5.23
CA LEU A 319 43.84 30.90 4.98
C LEU A 319 44.39 31.58 6.25
N ARG A 320 43.76 31.36 7.42
CA ARG A 320 44.25 31.90 8.71
C ARG A 320 45.59 31.28 9.15
N VAL A 321 45.80 29.99 8.91
CA VAL A 321 47.07 29.33 9.23
C VAL A 321 48.19 29.81 8.29
N SER A 322 47.88 30.05 7.01
CA SER A 322 48.83 30.63 6.05
C SER A 322 49.22 32.06 6.43
N SER A 323 48.25 32.90 6.81
CA SER A 323 48.49 34.29 7.25
C SER A 323 49.36 34.38 8.52
N ARG A 324 49.16 33.49 9.50
CA ARG A 324 49.99 33.45 10.71
C ARG A 324 51.43 32.99 10.44
N LYS A 325 51.64 32.10 9.46
CA LYS A 325 52.99 31.70 9.02
C LYS A 325 53.73 32.86 8.34
N SER A 326 53.05 33.65 7.51
CA SER A 326 53.67 34.83 6.89
C SER A 326 54.02 35.93 7.91
N GLU A 327 53.18 36.17 8.92
CA GLU A 327 53.50 37.16 9.97
C GLU A 327 54.65 36.72 10.88
N THR A 328 54.75 35.42 11.18
CA THR A 328 55.86 34.89 11.98
C THR A 328 57.18 34.90 11.20
N GLN A 329 57.15 34.65 9.89
CA GLN A 329 58.32 34.84 9.01
C GLN A 329 58.73 36.31 8.88
N ALA A 330 57.77 37.24 8.76
CA ALA A 330 58.06 38.67 8.70
C ALA A 330 58.66 39.21 10.01
N LYS A 331 58.20 38.71 11.17
CA LYS A 331 58.77 39.06 12.48
C LYS A 331 60.14 38.44 12.73
N ALA A 332 60.41 37.24 12.23
CA ALA A 332 61.73 36.61 12.34
C ALA A 332 62.80 37.35 11.51
N ASN A 333 62.44 37.88 10.35
CA ASN A 333 63.36 38.64 9.50
C ASN A 333 63.65 40.06 10.03
N ALA A 334 62.78 40.63 10.86
CA ALA A 334 63.00 41.95 11.47
C ALA A 334 63.90 41.92 12.72
N VAL A 335 64.23 40.74 13.24
CA VAL A 335 65.13 40.55 14.41
C VAL A 335 66.57 40.26 13.96
N LEU A 336 66.78 40.04 12.67
CA LEU A 336 68.10 39.76 12.07
C LEU A 336 68.65 40.93 11.21
N SER A 337 68.02 42.10 11.29
CA SER A 337 68.47 43.38 10.75
C SER A 337 68.72 44.35 11.89
#